data_AF-A0A1V6VQG4-F1
#
_entry.id   AF-A0A1V6VQG4-F1
#
_cell.length_a   1.000
_cell.length_b   1.000
_cell.length_c   1.000
_cell.angle_alpha   90.00
_cell.angle_beta   90.00
_cell.angle_gamma   90.00
#
_symmetry.space_group_name_H-M   'P 1'
#
loop_
_entity.id
_entity.type
_entity.pdbx_description
1 polymer ?
#
loop_
_entity_poly.entity_id
_entity_poly.type
_entity_poly.pdbx_seq_one_letter_code
_entity_poly.pdbx_strand_id
1 'polypeptide(L)'
;MQTAAAAFMKEPSACDEGLGDIALVHAKVYCFAHQFLFSRLENLALQRLTQLLLKCDTPTDPFFLGLADAIRLVYGATPKSKPNDPARELLSQYVALKYTILPEETMRALIAEGGDFMLDVTCKLARRMSISGTSTQSLEGLIDELEMNVSRLEQHSENQACLLKRAEEEILEWESWNRGISAKHKKAKRMVAPFEFSATHENSA
;
A
#
# COMPACT_ATOMS: atom_id res chain seq x y z
N MET A 1 -0.12 34.01 -24.62
CA MET A 1 -0.72 32.72 -24.24
C MET A 1 -0.19 32.37 -22.87
N GLN A 2 -1.03 32.46 -21.84
CA GLN A 2 -0.66 32.27 -20.44
C GLN A 2 -1.32 30.97 -20.00
N THR A 3 -0.53 29.94 -19.73
CA THR A 3 -1.02 28.61 -19.38
C THR A 3 -1.50 28.59 -17.93
N ALA A 4 -2.80 28.35 -17.77
CA ALA A 4 -3.51 28.11 -16.53
C ALA A 4 -3.17 26.72 -15.94
N ALA A 5 -1.89 26.49 -15.63
CA ALA A 5 -1.54 25.47 -14.66
C ALA A 5 -1.84 26.08 -13.29
N ALA A 6 -3.09 25.89 -12.88
CA ALA A 6 -3.62 26.27 -11.59
C ALA A 6 -2.59 25.89 -10.51
N ALA A 7 -1.95 26.93 -9.96
CA ALA A 7 -1.42 26.86 -8.62
C ALA A 7 -2.55 26.29 -7.77
N PHE A 8 -2.40 25.04 -7.33
CA PHE A 8 -3.11 24.53 -6.17
C PHE A 8 -2.63 25.38 -5.00
N MET A 9 -3.16 26.59 -4.92
CA MET A 9 -3.26 27.34 -3.69
C MET A 9 -4.10 26.44 -2.81
N LYS A 10 -3.41 25.67 -1.96
CA LYS A 10 -3.98 25.28 -0.69
C LYS A 10 -4.27 26.60 0.00
N GLU A 11 -5.49 27.10 -0.19
CA GLU A 11 -6.09 28.09 0.70
C GLU A 11 -5.69 27.66 2.11
N PRO A 12 -4.96 28.49 2.88
CA PRO A 12 -4.81 28.22 4.30
C PRO A 12 -6.24 28.32 4.82
N SER A 13 -6.91 27.18 4.99
CA SER A 13 -8.26 27.17 5.53
C SER A 13 -8.16 27.92 6.83
N ALA A 14 -8.83 29.07 6.93
CA ALA A 14 -9.02 29.85 8.14
C ALA A 14 -9.87 29.09 9.18
N CYS A 15 -9.63 27.78 9.28
CA CYS A 15 -10.34 26.83 10.10
C CYS A 15 -9.68 26.64 11.46
N ASP A 16 -8.41 27.02 11.68
CA ASP A 16 -7.70 26.64 12.91
C ASP A 16 -7.86 27.59 14.10
N GLU A 17 -8.04 28.88 13.87
CA GLU A 17 -8.18 29.85 14.96
C GLU A 17 -9.56 29.71 15.64
N GLY A 18 -9.58 28.95 16.73
CA GLY A 18 -10.73 28.81 17.62
C GLY A 18 -11.42 27.44 17.59
N LEU A 19 -11.05 26.52 16.68
CA LEU A 19 -11.60 25.15 16.75
C LEU A 19 -11.21 24.44 18.06
N GLY A 20 -9.99 24.69 18.57
CA GLY A 20 -9.56 24.20 19.88
C GLY A 20 -10.44 24.74 21.01
N ASP A 21 -10.78 26.04 20.96
CA ASP A 21 -11.69 26.66 21.93
C ASP A 21 -13.11 26.09 21.84
N ILE A 22 -13.61 25.84 20.63
CA ILE A 22 -14.93 25.23 20.42
C ILE A 22 -14.95 23.78 20.96
N ALA A 23 -13.86 23.01 20.76
CA ALA A 23 -13.70 21.69 21.37
C ALA A 23 -13.77 21.80 22.91
N LEU A 24 -13.03 22.75 23.50
CA LEU A 24 -13.05 22.99 24.94
C LEU A 24 -14.43 23.41 25.44
N VAL A 25 -15.17 24.25 24.72
CA VAL A 25 -16.54 24.64 25.06
C VAL A 25 -17.46 23.41 25.08
N HIS A 26 -17.42 22.57 24.04
CA HIS A 26 -18.25 21.36 24.01
C HIS A 26 -17.86 20.36 25.12
N ALA A 27 -16.58 20.25 25.45
CA ALA A 27 -16.12 19.47 26.61
C ALA A 27 -16.67 20.03 27.93
N LYS A 28 -16.63 21.36 28.14
CA LYS A 28 -17.22 22.01 29.32
C LYS A 28 -18.72 21.73 29.44
N VAL A 29 -19.47 21.89 28.34
CA VAL A 29 -20.91 21.60 28.32
C VAL A 29 -21.18 20.12 28.58
N TYR A 30 -20.38 19.22 28.01
CA TYR A 30 -20.47 17.79 28.29
C TYR A 30 -20.25 17.50 29.78
N CYS A 31 -19.14 17.97 30.36
CA CYS A 31 -18.82 17.75 31.77
C CYS A 31 -19.91 18.31 32.70
N PHE A 32 -20.41 19.52 32.41
CA PHE A 32 -21.54 20.10 33.13
C PHE A 32 -22.77 19.19 33.04
N ALA A 33 -23.18 18.82 31.82
CA ALA A 33 -24.36 17.98 31.62
C ALA A 33 -24.21 16.60 32.29
N HIS A 34 -23.02 16.01 32.25
CA HIS A 34 -22.71 14.73 32.87
C HIS A 34 -22.79 14.80 34.41
N GLN A 35 -22.23 15.85 35.02
CA GLN A 35 -22.24 16.05 36.47
C GLN A 35 -23.66 16.33 37.01
N PHE A 36 -24.46 17.10 36.27
CA PHE A 36 -25.82 17.46 36.65
C PHE A 36 -26.91 16.54 36.05
N LEU A 37 -26.51 15.44 35.40
CA LEU A 37 -27.41 14.41 34.84
C LEU A 37 -28.39 14.92 33.77
N PHE A 38 -27.98 15.90 32.96
CA PHE A 38 -28.75 16.40 31.82
C PHE A 38 -28.47 15.59 30.54
N SER A 39 -28.98 14.37 30.46
CA SER A 39 -28.61 13.40 29.40
C SER A 39 -28.85 13.90 27.97
N ARG A 40 -29.87 14.73 27.71
CA ARG A 40 -30.09 15.30 26.36
C ARG A 40 -29.00 16.30 25.97
N LEU A 41 -28.54 17.11 26.93
CA LEU A 41 -27.48 18.08 26.71
C LEU A 41 -26.12 17.40 26.61
N GLU A 42 -25.88 16.38 27.42
CA GLU A 42 -24.68 15.53 27.38
C GLU A 42 -24.50 14.92 25.98
N ASN A 43 -25.55 14.27 25.46
CA ASN A 43 -25.53 13.68 24.12
C ASN A 43 -25.34 14.74 23.02
N LEU A 44 -25.99 15.90 23.14
CA LEU A 44 -25.81 16.99 22.18
C LEU A 44 -24.37 17.51 22.17
N ALA A 45 -23.79 17.74 23.34
CA ALA A 45 -22.41 18.20 23.48
C ALA A 45 -21.43 17.18 22.90
N LEU A 46 -21.61 15.90 23.21
CA LEU A 46 -20.81 14.81 22.66
C LEU A 46 -20.92 14.73 21.13
N GLN A 47 -22.12 14.86 20.58
CA GLN A 47 -22.35 14.86 19.14
C GLN A 47 -21.64 16.04 18.46
N ARG A 48 -21.70 17.23 19.06
CA ARG A 48 -21.01 18.42 18.51
C ARG A 48 -19.50 18.28 18.59
N LEU A 49 -18.96 17.75 19.69
CA LEU A 49 -17.54 17.43 19.81
C LEU A 49 -17.12 16.41 18.75
N THR A 50 -17.90 15.35 18.54
CA THR A 50 -17.63 14.34 17.50
C THR A 50 -17.58 14.96 16.10
N GLN A 51 -18.57 15.79 15.75
CA GLN A 51 -18.61 16.48 14.46
C GLN A 51 -17.41 17.40 14.25
N LEU A 52 -16.95 18.07 15.30
CA LEU A 52 -15.78 18.93 15.25
C LEU A 52 -14.50 18.12 15.03
N LEU A 53 -14.31 17.03 15.77
CA LEU A 53 -13.16 16.15 15.60
C LEU A 53 -13.11 15.50 14.21
N LEU A 54 -14.26 15.09 13.66
CA LEU A 54 -14.34 14.53 12.30
C LEU A 54 -14.00 15.52 11.20
N LYS A 55 -14.19 16.83 11.43
CA LYS A 55 -13.81 17.89 10.46
C LYS A 55 -12.31 18.22 10.52
N CYS A 56 -11.65 17.90 11.61
CA CYS A 56 -10.24 18.19 11.81
C CYS A 56 -9.38 17.04 11.29
N ASP A 57 -9.04 17.09 10.01
CA ASP A 57 -8.24 16.03 9.39
C ASP A 57 -6.74 16.15 9.67
N THR A 58 -6.23 17.38 9.69
CA THR A 58 -4.84 17.72 9.97
C THR A 58 -4.78 18.67 11.16
N PRO A 59 -4.67 18.14 12.39
CA PRO A 59 -4.66 18.96 13.59
C PRO A 59 -3.42 19.84 13.66
N THR A 60 -3.63 21.15 13.80
CA THR A 60 -2.55 22.11 14.05
C THR A 60 -2.25 22.27 15.54
N ASP A 61 -1.14 22.92 15.87
CA ASP A 61 -0.77 23.23 17.26
C ASP A 61 -1.88 23.99 18.02
N PRO A 62 -2.46 25.10 17.52
CA PRO A 62 -3.51 25.82 18.24
C PRO A 62 -4.74 24.96 18.51
N PHE A 63 -5.17 24.18 17.53
CA PHE A 63 -6.28 23.25 17.70
C PHE A 63 -5.97 22.21 18.78
N PHE A 64 -4.80 21.58 18.69
CA PHE A 64 -4.45 20.47 19.57
C PHE A 64 -4.18 20.94 21.00
N LEU A 65 -3.71 22.17 21.20
CA LEU A 65 -3.58 22.78 22.53
C LEU A 65 -4.95 22.90 23.22
N GLY A 66 -5.96 23.45 22.52
CA GLY A 66 -7.33 23.52 23.06
C GLY A 66 -7.96 22.13 23.25
N LEU A 67 -7.65 21.17 22.38
CA LEU A 67 -8.07 19.79 22.55
C LEU A 67 -7.41 19.12 23.77
N ALA A 68 -6.14 19.42 24.05
CA ALA A 68 -5.46 18.94 25.25
C ALA A 68 -6.15 19.42 26.52
N ASP A 69 -6.57 20.69 26.57
CA ASP A 69 -7.37 21.23 27.68
C ASP A 69 -8.73 20.55 27.80
N ALA A 70 -9.39 20.27 26.68
CA ALA A 70 -10.63 19.50 26.65
C ALA A 70 -10.44 18.08 27.22
N ILE A 71 -9.33 17.41 26.86
CA ILE A 71 -8.96 16.08 27.37
C ILE A 71 -8.76 16.12 28.88
N ARG A 72 -7.94 17.04 29.37
CA ARG A 72 -7.70 17.22 30.82
C ARG A 72 -9.00 17.42 31.58
N LEU A 73 -9.90 18.25 31.04
CA LEU A 73 -11.18 18.52 31.66
C LEU A 73 -12.08 17.29 31.72
N VAL A 74 -12.24 16.57 30.59
CA VAL A 74 -13.10 15.37 30.54
C VAL A 74 -12.57 14.30 31.48
N TYR A 75 -11.27 14.00 31.43
CA TYR A 75 -10.68 12.96 32.28
C TYR A 75 -10.68 13.33 33.76
N GLY A 76 -10.57 14.62 34.10
CA GLY A 76 -10.74 15.10 35.47
C GLY A 76 -12.18 15.04 35.98
N ALA A 77 -13.16 15.31 35.11
CA ALA A 77 -14.58 15.33 35.46
C ALA A 77 -15.25 13.94 35.43
N THR A 78 -14.64 12.94 34.79
CA THR A 78 -15.20 11.60 34.59
C THR A 78 -14.25 10.49 35.11
N PRO A 79 -14.10 10.30 36.44
CA PRO A 79 -13.21 9.29 37.01
C PRO A 79 -13.57 7.86 36.55
N LYS A 80 -12.57 6.97 36.55
CA LYS A 80 -12.69 5.55 36.11
C LYS A 80 -13.70 4.69 36.89
N SER A 81 -14.36 5.22 37.92
CA SER A 81 -15.42 4.51 38.65
C SER A 81 -16.62 4.16 37.76
N LYS A 82 -16.80 4.85 36.64
CA LYS A 82 -17.73 4.46 35.56
C LYS A 82 -16.94 3.94 34.36
N PRO A 83 -16.87 2.62 34.12
CA PRO A 83 -16.27 2.10 32.90
C PRO A 83 -17.10 2.58 31.69
N ASN A 84 -16.42 2.97 30.61
CA ASN A 84 -16.99 3.39 29.31
C ASN A 84 -17.66 4.76 29.27
N ASP A 85 -17.00 5.82 29.75
CA ASP A 85 -17.44 7.19 29.45
C ASP A 85 -17.30 7.48 27.92
N PRO A 86 -18.38 7.90 27.24
CA PRO A 86 -18.35 8.13 25.80
C PRO A 86 -17.39 9.24 25.34
N ALA A 87 -17.19 10.30 26.13
CA ALA A 87 -16.27 11.37 25.78
C ALA A 87 -14.80 10.92 25.93
N ARG A 88 -14.48 10.14 26.97
CA ARG A 88 -13.15 9.51 27.12
C ARG A 88 -12.84 8.59 25.94
N GLU A 89 -13.81 7.77 25.53
CA GLU A 89 -13.64 6.89 24.37
C GLU A 89 -13.42 7.69 23.08
N LEU A 90 -14.25 8.71 22.83
CA LEU A 90 -14.13 9.59 21.65
C LEU A 90 -12.75 10.24 21.56
N LEU A 91 -12.29 10.86 22.65
CA LEU A 91 -11.04 11.61 22.67
C LEU A 91 -9.82 10.69 22.53
N SER A 92 -9.78 9.61 23.30
CA SER A 92 -8.69 8.63 23.21
C SER A 92 -8.65 7.95 21.84
N GLN A 93 -9.81 7.67 21.24
CA GLN A 93 -9.90 7.11 19.88
C GLN A 93 -9.39 8.12 18.83
N TYR A 94 -9.80 9.38 18.91
CA TYR A 94 -9.34 10.41 17.98
C TYR A 94 -7.81 10.58 18.03
N VAL A 95 -7.25 10.70 19.24
CA VAL A 95 -5.79 10.84 19.41
C VAL A 95 -5.05 9.59 18.96
N ALA A 96 -5.54 8.40 19.29
CA ALA A 96 -4.93 7.16 18.81
C ALA A 96 -5.01 7.02 17.28
N LEU A 97 -6.08 7.52 16.63
CA LEU A 97 -6.24 7.51 15.18
C LEU A 97 -5.23 8.44 14.49
N LYS A 98 -5.07 9.66 15.02
CA LYS A 98 -4.24 10.73 14.45
C LYS A 98 -2.81 10.77 15.02
N TYR A 99 -2.43 9.79 15.87
CA TYR A 99 -1.19 9.77 16.65
C TYR A 99 0.08 10.16 15.87
N THR A 100 0.21 9.70 14.62
CA THR A 100 1.39 9.92 13.78
C THR A 100 1.44 11.28 13.09
N ILE A 101 0.35 12.05 13.12
CA ILE A 101 0.25 13.37 12.47
C ILE A 101 -0.06 14.50 13.45
N LEU A 102 -0.14 14.19 14.75
CA LEU A 102 -0.36 15.18 15.80
C LEU A 102 0.90 16.04 16.01
N PRO A 103 0.75 17.31 16.40
CA PRO A 103 1.88 18.17 16.70
C PRO A 103 2.73 17.63 17.86
N GLU A 104 4.04 17.51 17.62
CA GLU A 104 4.95 16.76 18.50
C GLU A 104 5.06 17.36 19.89
N GLU A 105 5.16 18.69 20.02
CA GLU A 105 5.42 19.34 21.29
C GLU A 105 4.24 19.21 22.26
N THR A 106 3.04 19.53 21.78
CA THR A 106 1.81 19.41 22.57
C THR A 106 1.51 17.94 22.90
N MET A 107 1.81 17.02 21.99
CA MET A 107 1.67 15.58 22.25
C MET A 107 2.67 15.09 23.31
N ARG A 108 3.93 15.55 23.26
CA ARG A 108 4.96 15.20 24.24
C ARG A 108 4.55 15.68 25.65
N ALA A 109 3.95 16.86 25.76
CA ALA A 109 3.42 17.36 27.02
C ALA A 109 2.32 16.43 27.59
N LEU A 110 1.33 16.02 26.78
CA LEU A 110 0.30 15.07 27.19
C LEU A 110 0.87 13.70 27.57
N ILE A 111 1.88 13.22 26.86
CA ILE A 111 2.58 11.96 27.19
C ILE A 111 3.27 12.09 28.56
N ALA A 112 3.94 13.21 28.82
CA ALA A 112 4.64 13.46 30.08
C ALA A 112 3.69 13.60 31.27
N GLU A 113 2.48 14.13 31.05
CA GLU A 113 1.41 14.15 32.07
C GLU A 113 0.95 12.74 32.45
N GLY A 114 0.92 11.83 31.47
CA GLY A 114 0.55 10.44 31.69
C GLY A 114 -0.90 10.26 32.14
N GLY A 115 -1.11 9.38 33.12
CA GLY A 115 -2.43 9.11 33.69
C GLY A 115 -3.35 8.25 32.82
N ASP A 116 -4.63 8.26 33.17
CA ASP A 116 -5.61 7.37 32.56
C ASP A 116 -5.79 7.58 31.06
N PHE A 117 -5.68 8.81 30.59
CA PHE A 117 -5.80 9.14 29.18
C PHE A 117 -4.74 8.42 28.35
N MET A 118 -3.48 8.48 28.79
CA MET A 118 -2.38 7.81 28.09
C MET A 118 -2.50 6.29 28.16
N LEU A 119 -3.07 5.72 29.23
CA LEU A 119 -3.40 4.29 29.28
C LEU A 119 -4.41 3.92 28.18
N ASP A 120 -5.49 4.69 28.04
CA ASP A 120 -6.53 4.42 27.03
C ASP A 120 -5.97 4.54 25.60
N VAL A 121 -5.16 5.58 25.34
CA VAL A 121 -4.48 5.77 24.05
C VAL A 121 -3.51 4.63 23.76
N THR A 122 -2.66 4.25 24.73
CA THR A 122 -1.68 3.17 24.58
C THR A 122 -2.35 1.83 24.31
N CYS A 123 -3.44 1.51 25.02
CA CYS A 123 -4.21 0.29 24.77
C CYS A 123 -4.79 0.27 23.34
N LYS A 124 -5.30 1.41 22.85
CA LYS A 124 -5.82 1.53 21.47
C LYS A 124 -4.69 1.37 20.45
N LEU A 125 -3.54 2.00 20.66
CA LEU A 125 -2.38 1.86 19.79
C LEU A 125 -1.86 0.42 19.77
N ALA A 126 -1.72 -0.23 20.93
CA ALA A 126 -1.29 -1.63 21.03
C ALA A 126 -2.22 -2.54 20.23
N ARG A 127 -3.55 -2.37 20.36
CA ARG A 127 -4.53 -3.11 19.55
C ARG A 127 -4.36 -2.85 18.05
N ARG A 128 -4.18 -1.60 17.63
CA ARG A 128 -3.94 -1.25 16.22
C ARG A 128 -2.65 -1.88 15.69
N MET A 129 -1.59 -1.90 16.50
CA MET A 129 -0.32 -2.54 16.15
C MET A 129 -0.48 -4.06 16.02
N SER A 130 -1.22 -4.72 16.92
CA SER A 130 -1.49 -6.15 16.81
C SER A 130 -2.26 -6.51 15.53
N ILE A 131 -3.26 -5.70 15.15
CA ILE A 131 -4.04 -5.91 13.91
C ILE A 131 -3.21 -5.59 12.66
N SER A 132 -2.38 -4.55 12.71
CA SER A 132 -1.51 -4.20 11.57
C SER A 132 -0.41 -5.25 11.39
N GLY A 133 0.14 -5.78 12.49
CA GLY A 133 1.16 -6.82 12.48
C GLY A 133 0.72 -8.13 11.83
N THR A 134 -0.54 -8.56 12.04
CA THR A 134 -1.09 -9.72 11.32
C THR A 134 -1.27 -9.45 9.83
N SER A 135 -1.64 -8.22 9.45
CA SER A 135 -1.74 -7.83 8.04
C SER A 135 -0.37 -7.78 7.34
N THR A 136 0.69 -7.31 8.03
CA THR A 136 2.04 -7.26 7.45
C THR A 136 2.65 -8.65 7.30
N GLN A 137 2.43 -9.55 8.27
CA GLN A 137 2.85 -10.95 8.16
C GLN A 137 2.17 -11.66 6.98
N SER A 138 0.89 -11.37 6.74
CA SER A 138 0.18 -11.90 5.56
C SER A 138 0.73 -11.35 4.24
N LEU A 139 1.24 -10.12 4.22
CA LEU A 139 1.83 -9.52 3.03
C LEU A 139 3.23 -10.07 2.75
N GLU A 140 4.03 -10.27 3.79
CA GLU A 140 5.37 -10.87 3.70
C GLU A 140 5.30 -12.28 3.09
N GLY A 141 4.34 -13.11 3.53
CA GLY A 141 4.13 -14.44 2.94
C GLY A 141 3.73 -14.41 1.45
N LEU A 142 2.98 -13.38 1.01
CA LEU A 142 2.68 -13.20 -0.42
C LEU A 142 3.91 -12.77 -1.22
N ILE A 143 4.80 -11.96 -0.63
CA ILE A 143 6.06 -11.57 -1.26
C ILE A 143 6.95 -12.80 -1.42
N ASP A 144 7.11 -13.62 -0.38
CA ASP A 144 7.90 -14.85 -0.42
C ASP A 144 7.38 -15.82 -1.50
N GLU A 145 6.05 -15.98 -1.59
CA GLU A 145 5.43 -16.82 -2.62
C GLU A 145 5.69 -16.29 -4.05
N LEU A 146 5.62 -14.97 -4.23
CA LEU A 146 5.93 -14.32 -5.51
C LEU A 146 7.40 -14.50 -5.89
N GLU A 147 8.33 -14.33 -4.95
CA GLU A 147 9.76 -14.54 -5.19
C GLU A 147 10.06 -15.99 -5.60
N MET A 148 9.43 -16.97 -4.94
CA MET A 148 9.53 -18.38 -5.32
C MET A 148 9.00 -18.63 -6.73
N ASN A 149 7.87 -18.01 -7.09
CA ASN A 149 7.26 -18.15 -8.41
C ASN A 149 8.13 -17.52 -9.51
N VAL A 150 8.71 -16.35 -9.26
CA VAL A 150 9.66 -15.70 -10.18
C VAL A 150 10.87 -16.60 -10.40
N SER A 151 11.50 -17.09 -9.33
CA SER A 151 12.66 -17.98 -9.41
C SER A 151 12.36 -19.24 -10.24
N ARG A 152 11.16 -19.82 -10.05
CA ARG A 152 10.72 -21.01 -10.81
C ARG A 152 10.50 -20.69 -12.29
N LEU A 153 9.92 -19.53 -12.60
CA LEU A 153 9.70 -19.08 -13.98
C LEU A 153 11.00 -18.78 -14.70
N GLU A 154 11.96 -18.15 -14.02
CA GLU A 154 13.31 -17.90 -14.55
C GLU A 154 14.01 -19.22 -14.88
N GLN A 155 14.02 -20.17 -13.95
CA GLN A 155 14.62 -21.49 -14.20
C GLN A 155 13.93 -22.22 -15.36
N HIS A 156 12.60 -22.14 -15.47
CA HIS A 156 11.88 -22.73 -16.58
C HIS A 156 12.22 -22.06 -17.92
N SER A 157 12.34 -20.72 -17.94
CA SER A 157 12.74 -19.96 -19.12
C SER A 157 14.16 -20.31 -19.56
N GLU A 158 15.11 -20.41 -18.63
CA GLU A 158 16.50 -20.83 -18.91
C GLU A 158 16.56 -22.25 -19.49
N ASN A 159 15.81 -23.18 -18.90
CA ASN A 159 15.72 -24.55 -19.39
C ASN A 159 15.15 -24.59 -20.82
N GLN A 160 14.08 -23.84 -21.08
CA GLN A 160 13.51 -23.74 -22.43
C GLN A 160 14.49 -23.12 -23.43
N ALA A 161 15.23 -22.08 -23.04
CA ALA A 161 16.27 -21.48 -23.89
C ALA A 161 17.39 -22.48 -24.23
N CYS A 162 17.81 -23.30 -23.26
CA CYS A 162 18.81 -24.35 -23.49
C CYS A 162 18.29 -25.44 -24.45
N LEU A 163 17.03 -25.85 -24.31
CA LEU A 163 16.40 -26.82 -25.21
C LEU A 163 16.28 -26.27 -26.64
N LEU A 164 15.87 -25.01 -26.79
CA LEU A 164 15.78 -24.36 -28.09
C LEU A 164 17.15 -24.30 -28.78
N LYS A 165 18.18 -23.86 -28.06
CA LYS A 165 19.55 -23.81 -28.60
C LYS A 165 20.04 -25.18 -29.06
N ARG A 166 19.79 -26.22 -28.27
CA ARG A 166 20.15 -27.60 -28.65
C ARG A 166 19.42 -28.05 -29.92
N ALA A 167 18.12 -27.76 -30.03
CA ALA A 167 17.35 -28.10 -31.21
C ALA A 167 17.83 -27.34 -32.47
N GLU A 168 18.19 -26.06 -32.32
CA GLU A 168 18.79 -25.27 -33.41
C GLU A 168 20.13 -25.86 -33.89
N GLU A 169 21.00 -26.25 -32.95
CA GLU A 169 22.27 -26.92 -33.26
C GLU A 169 22.03 -28.24 -34.01
N GLU A 170 21.07 -29.06 -33.56
CA GLU A 170 20.72 -30.31 -34.22
C GLU A 170 20.19 -30.07 -35.65
N ILE A 171 19.29 -29.10 -35.84
CA ILE A 171 18.77 -28.74 -37.17
C ILE A 171 19.91 -28.31 -38.10
N LEU A 172 20.85 -27.48 -37.62
CA LEU A 172 22.01 -27.05 -38.42
C LEU A 172 22.90 -28.23 -38.84
N GLU A 173 23.10 -29.20 -37.95
CA GLU A 173 23.81 -30.44 -38.26
C GLU A 173 23.08 -31.24 -39.35
N TRP A 174 21.78 -31.48 -39.20
CA TRP A 174 20.95 -32.17 -40.20
C TRP A 174 21.01 -31.49 -41.57
N GLU A 175 20.90 -30.16 -41.61
CA GLU A 175 21.03 -29.41 -42.86
C GLU A 175 22.42 -29.55 -43.50
N SER A 176 23.48 -29.53 -42.69
CA SER A 176 24.85 -29.69 -43.18
C SER A 176 25.07 -31.06 -43.83
N TRP A 177 24.53 -32.12 -43.22
CA TRP A 177 24.53 -33.47 -43.78
C TRP A 177 23.76 -33.54 -45.10
N ASN A 178 22.59 -32.90 -45.14
CA ASN A 178 21.76 -32.89 -46.34
C ASN A 178 22.44 -32.15 -47.52
N ARG A 179 23.15 -31.05 -47.24
CA ARG A 179 24.00 -30.34 -48.22
C ARG A 179 25.13 -31.24 -48.74
N GLY A 180 25.77 -32.02 -47.88
CA GLY A 180 26.81 -32.97 -48.26
C GLY A 180 26.31 -34.09 -49.18
N ILE A 181 25.10 -34.60 -48.95
CA ILE A 181 24.47 -35.65 -49.78
C ILE A 181 24.08 -35.07 -51.16
N SER A 182 23.50 -33.87 -51.20
CA SER A 182 23.15 -33.19 -52.46
C SER A 182 24.36 -32.91 -53.36
N ALA A 183 25.50 -32.50 -52.77
CA ALA A 183 26.74 -32.27 -53.50
C ALA A 183 27.33 -33.56 -54.11
N LYS A 184 27.25 -34.69 -53.39
CA LYS A 184 27.64 -36.01 -53.90
C LYS A 184 26.74 -36.45 -55.06
N HIS A 185 25.42 -36.20 -54.95
CA HIS A 185 24.47 -36.52 -56.00
C HIS A 185 24.65 -35.69 -57.28
N LYS A 186 25.03 -34.40 -57.15
CA LYS A 186 25.38 -33.53 -58.29
C LYS A 186 26.71 -33.94 -58.96
N LYS A 187 27.72 -34.38 -58.20
CA LYS A 187 28.96 -34.95 -58.75
C LYS A 187 28.71 -36.26 -59.49
N ALA A 188 27.87 -37.14 -58.94
CA ALA A 188 27.48 -38.38 -59.60
C ALA A 188 26.73 -38.12 -60.92
N LYS A 189 25.81 -37.13 -60.96
CA LYS A 189 25.14 -36.71 -62.21
C LYS A 189 26.09 -36.09 -63.25
N ARG A 190 27.16 -35.40 -62.83
CA ARG A 190 28.16 -34.85 -63.76
C ARG A 190 29.13 -35.90 -64.34
N MET A 191 29.28 -37.05 -63.68
CA MET A 191 30.10 -38.16 -64.19
C MET A 191 29.36 -39.11 -65.13
N VAL A 192 28.04 -38.94 -65.30
CA VAL A 192 27.27 -39.65 -66.33
C VAL A 192 27.22 -38.74 -67.56
N ALA A 193 28.17 -38.90 -68.48
CA ALA A 193 28.08 -38.32 -69.81
C ALA A 193 26.98 -39.03 -70.63
N PRO A 194 26.16 -38.33 -71.41
CA PRO A 194 25.28 -38.97 -72.38
C PRO A 194 26.10 -39.33 -73.64
N PHE A 195 26.14 -40.61 -74.01
CA PHE A 195 26.69 -41.06 -75.31
C PHE A 195 25.93 -42.32 -75.73
N GLU A 196 24.86 -42.17 -76.50
CA GLU A 196 24.76 -42.12 -77.98
C GLU A 196 24.83 -43.50 -78.65
N PHE A 197 23.64 -43.98 -79.06
CA PHE A 197 23.43 -45.22 -79.80
C PHE A 197 23.73 -44.96 -81.29
N SER A 198 24.90 -45.37 -81.76
CA SER A 198 25.24 -45.30 -83.19
C SER A 198 24.77 -46.58 -83.89
N ALA A 199 23.69 -46.48 -84.67
CA ALA A 199 23.29 -47.48 -85.63
C ALA A 199 24.09 -47.27 -86.93
N THR A 200 24.92 -48.23 -87.32
CA THR A 200 25.54 -48.26 -88.66
C THR A 200 24.80 -49.26 -89.53
N HIS A 201 24.08 -48.71 -90.51
CA HIS A 201 23.54 -49.38 -91.69
C HIS A 201 24.41 -48.96 -92.88
N GLU A 202 24.87 -49.92 -93.70
CA GLU A 202 25.26 -49.86 -95.13
C GLU A 202 26.26 -51.02 -95.41
N ASN A 203 25.96 -52.08 -96.17
CA ASN A 203 25.55 -52.28 -97.58
C ASN A 203 26.73 -52.72 -98.49
N SER A 204 26.54 -53.92 -99.05
CA SER A 204 27.05 -54.57 -100.27
C SER A 204 28.30 -54.07 -101.02
N ALA A 205 29.17 -55.03 -101.32
CA ALA A 205 29.52 -55.43 -102.69
C ALA A 205 29.79 -56.94 -102.72
#